data_AF-A0A7L2HV04-F1
#
_entry.id   AF-A0A7L2HV04-F1
#
_cell.length_a   1.000
_cell.length_b   1.000
_cell.length_c   1.000
_cell.angle_alpha   90.00
_cell.angle_beta   90.00
_cell.angle_gamma   90.00
#
_symmetry.space_group_name_H-M   'P 1'
#
loop_
_entity.id
_entity.type
_entity.pdbx_description
1 polymer ?
#
loop_
_entity_poly.entity_id
_entity_poly.type
_entity_poly.pdbx_seq_one_letter_code
_entity_poly.pdbx_strand_id
1 'polypeptide(L)'
;MMTVSKNNMTIKVTPPTEGLFDLMIFARHTGSQDPYNWVCSYQIQCLEPHNGEKLPENPFNFWGLHQKVRDFGIKESSHKGELLVAPQGTLLLTLQTSRPLLAMYELVNKDLDAALSKKCLAAQTEEEKLSCHVLCPFQGYYRLSVFVKDLGGTTFRNTANFLIRCLRPVNHNELFPSGLSMHCGSGISSSSLGLSNPSHSAPIITTKLGKCNITFHMPADVEVTASLGKDNVISTRYPLERYILVTHLRTKVSVCVVLPESGTYKVGLFGRSKDHKDFVHICDYVIRCFSDPSWPPFPRVYSLWRRGCVLLEPRTGMLQEQSWVRFRVKVPKACQVVVLGQEKTVLQQTPNAVWEGDVFTGAVGTQVKLAAKFSQHCSSLEVILAFEVEGGSPAPLGCSG
;
A
#
# COMPACT_ATOMS: atom_id res chain seq x y z
N MET A 1 -17.82 2.43 -29.84
CA MET A 1 -16.51 2.83 -29.26
C MET A 1 -15.83 3.80 -30.20
N MET A 2 -15.37 4.95 -29.72
CA MET A 2 -14.72 5.99 -30.52
C MET A 2 -13.32 6.29 -29.98
N THR A 3 -12.32 6.16 -30.83
CA THR A 3 -10.91 6.49 -30.56
C THR A 3 -10.55 7.73 -31.37
N VAL A 4 -9.89 8.70 -30.75
CA VAL A 4 -9.45 9.92 -31.43
C VAL A 4 -7.95 10.08 -31.23
N SER A 5 -7.20 10.18 -32.32
CA SER A 5 -5.79 10.57 -32.31
C SER A 5 -5.63 11.97 -32.92
N LYS A 6 -4.39 12.48 -32.96
CA LYS A 6 -4.09 13.81 -33.50
C LYS A 6 -4.59 14.00 -34.95
N ASN A 7 -4.52 12.94 -35.77
CA ASN A 7 -4.78 13.02 -37.21
C ASN A 7 -5.86 12.05 -37.71
N ASN A 8 -6.38 11.16 -36.85
CA ASN A 8 -7.38 10.19 -37.26
C ASN A 8 -8.40 9.92 -36.16
N MET A 9 -9.55 9.38 -36.57
CA MET A 9 -10.61 8.94 -35.68
C MET A 9 -11.05 7.55 -36.13
N THR A 10 -11.20 6.63 -35.18
CA THR A 10 -11.71 5.28 -35.43
C THR A 10 -13.01 5.11 -34.65
N ILE A 11 -14.07 4.65 -35.33
CA ILE A 11 -15.34 4.32 -34.70
C ILE A 11 -15.58 2.83 -34.91
N LYS A 12 -15.68 2.09 -33.82
CA LYS A 12 -16.15 0.70 -33.82
C LYS A 12 -17.60 0.67 -33.36
N VAL A 13 -18.47 0.13 -34.20
CA VAL A 13 -19.89 -0.03 -33.91
C VAL A 13 -20.18 -1.51 -33.71
N THR A 14 -20.96 -1.83 -32.68
CA THR A 14 -21.40 -3.19 -32.39
C THR A 14 -22.92 -3.14 -32.25
N PRO A 15 -23.67 -3.40 -33.32
CA PRO A 15 -25.12 -3.34 -33.28
C PRO A 15 -25.69 -4.41 -32.32
N PRO A 16 -26.71 -4.08 -31.50
CA PRO A 16 -27.24 -4.99 -30.48
C PRO A 16 -28.15 -6.08 -31.05
N THR A 17 -28.73 -5.86 -32.24
CA THR A 17 -29.64 -6.79 -32.90
C THR A 17 -29.30 -6.88 -34.39
N GLU A 18 -29.85 -7.89 -35.05
CA GLU A 18 -29.89 -7.94 -36.51
C GLU A 18 -30.73 -6.76 -37.03
N GLY A 19 -30.36 -6.21 -38.18
CA GLY A 19 -31.11 -5.14 -38.84
C GLY A 19 -30.24 -4.01 -39.40
N LEU A 20 -30.90 -2.95 -39.88
CA LEU A 20 -30.28 -1.74 -40.41
C LEU A 20 -30.21 -0.66 -39.32
N PHE A 21 -29.04 -0.04 -39.19
CA PHE A 21 -28.77 1.01 -38.21
C PHE A 21 -28.19 2.24 -38.90
N ASP A 22 -28.65 3.43 -38.53
CA ASP A 22 -28.06 4.69 -38.99
C ASP A 22 -27.04 5.19 -37.95
N LEU A 23 -25.77 5.23 -38.35
CA LEU A 23 -24.71 5.89 -37.61
C LEU A 23 -24.58 7.32 -38.09
N MET A 24 -24.99 8.29 -37.27
CA MET A 24 -24.76 9.71 -37.53
C MET A 24 -23.56 10.21 -36.74
N ILE A 25 -22.63 10.88 -37.42
CA ILE A 25 -21.43 11.46 -36.83
C ILE A 25 -21.60 12.97 -36.78
N PHE A 26 -21.41 13.53 -35.58
CA PHE A 26 -21.41 14.96 -35.35
C PHE A 26 -20.05 15.39 -34.78
N ALA A 27 -19.59 16.60 -35.14
CA ALA A 27 -18.32 17.15 -34.67
C ALA A 27 -18.42 18.65 -34.36
N ARG A 28 -17.50 19.13 -33.54
CA ARG A 28 -17.28 20.56 -33.27
C ARG A 28 -15.80 20.82 -33.02
N HIS A 29 -15.40 22.09 -33.11
CA HIS A 29 -14.04 22.48 -32.76
C HIS A 29 -13.73 22.21 -31.28
N THR A 30 -12.51 21.72 -31.01
CA THR A 30 -12.08 21.40 -29.64
C THR A 30 -12.08 22.67 -28.78
N GLY A 31 -12.86 22.68 -27.70
CA GLY A 31 -12.96 23.80 -26.76
C GLY A 31 -14.05 24.83 -27.09
N SER A 32 -14.77 24.67 -28.21
CA SER A 32 -15.94 25.50 -28.49
C SER A 32 -17.14 25.08 -27.64
N GLN A 33 -17.96 26.06 -27.25
CA GLN A 33 -19.28 25.84 -26.64
C GLN A 33 -20.38 25.63 -27.68
N ASP A 34 -20.05 25.72 -28.96
CA ASP A 34 -21.00 25.52 -30.05
C ASP A 34 -21.62 24.11 -30.00
N PRO A 35 -22.86 23.96 -30.50
CA PRO A 35 -23.47 22.65 -30.69
C PRO A 35 -22.63 21.81 -31.66
N TYR A 36 -22.77 20.49 -31.54
CA TYR A 36 -22.17 19.58 -32.50
C TYR A 36 -22.88 19.71 -33.84
N ASN A 37 -22.11 19.88 -34.91
CA ASN A 37 -22.62 19.93 -36.28
C ASN A 37 -22.56 18.54 -36.91
N TRP A 38 -23.56 18.21 -37.71
CA TRP A 38 -23.58 16.97 -38.48
C TRP A 38 -22.42 16.97 -39.49
N VAL A 39 -21.69 15.85 -39.56
CA VAL A 39 -20.55 15.66 -40.47
C VAL A 39 -20.90 14.69 -41.58
N CYS A 40 -21.38 13.50 -41.21
CA CYS A 40 -21.76 12.45 -42.15
C CYS A 40 -22.63 11.39 -41.47
N SER A 41 -23.26 10.53 -42.29
CA SER A 41 -24.02 9.36 -41.83
C SER A 41 -23.60 8.11 -42.60
N TYR A 42 -23.68 6.97 -41.92
CA TYR A 42 -23.46 5.64 -42.50
C TYR A 42 -24.64 4.76 -42.17
N GLN A 43 -25.08 3.96 -43.13
CA GLN A 43 -26.03 2.88 -42.88
C GLN A 43 -25.25 1.59 -42.63
N ILE A 44 -25.52 0.94 -41.51
CA ILE A 44 -24.84 -0.27 -41.07
C ILE A 44 -25.86 -1.40 -41.06
N GLN A 45 -25.67 -2.38 -41.94
CA GLN A 45 -26.44 -3.62 -41.91
C GLN A 45 -25.75 -4.64 -41.00
N CYS A 46 -26.41 -4.98 -39.90
CA CYS A 46 -26.02 -6.05 -39.00
C CYS A 46 -26.73 -7.34 -39.42
N LEU A 47 -25.97 -8.32 -39.92
CA LEU A 47 -26.51 -9.64 -40.31
C LEU A 47 -26.47 -10.62 -39.15
N GLU A 48 -25.47 -10.51 -38.28
CA GLU A 48 -25.32 -11.36 -37.11
C GLU A 48 -25.04 -10.47 -35.89
N PRO A 49 -26.00 -10.34 -34.97
CA PRO A 49 -25.79 -9.54 -33.77
C PRO A 49 -24.69 -10.16 -32.92
N HIS A 50 -23.83 -9.30 -32.40
CA HIS A 50 -22.89 -9.74 -31.39
C HIS A 50 -23.66 -9.93 -30.07
N ASN A 51 -23.93 -11.19 -29.68
CA ASN A 51 -24.44 -11.56 -28.35
C ASN A 51 -23.41 -11.31 -27.23
N GLY A 52 -22.53 -10.32 -27.41
CA GLY A 52 -21.43 -10.03 -26.51
C GLY A 52 -21.91 -9.45 -25.18
N GLU A 53 -21.10 -9.67 -24.15
CA GLU A 53 -21.27 -9.03 -22.85
C GLU A 53 -21.40 -7.50 -23.03
N LYS A 54 -22.37 -6.90 -22.33
CA LYS A 54 -22.60 -5.45 -22.38
C LYS A 54 -21.32 -4.70 -22.00
N LEU A 55 -20.93 -3.74 -22.85
CA LEU A 55 -19.82 -2.84 -22.57
C LEU A 55 -20.19 -1.88 -21.42
N PRO A 56 -19.23 -1.51 -20.55
CA PRO A 56 -19.46 -0.50 -19.53
C PRO A 56 -19.70 0.86 -20.16
N GLU A 57 -20.56 1.65 -19.53
CA GLU A 57 -20.84 3.02 -19.96
C GLU A 57 -19.58 3.88 -19.85
N ASN A 58 -19.36 4.71 -20.86
CA ASN A 58 -18.28 5.70 -20.88
C ASN A 58 -18.90 7.10 -20.96
N PRO A 59 -18.90 7.87 -19.86
CA PRO A 59 -19.43 9.23 -19.87
C PRO A 59 -18.52 10.21 -20.62
N PHE A 60 -17.34 9.75 -21.09
CA PHE A 60 -16.40 10.54 -21.86
C PHE A 60 -16.53 10.25 -23.35
N ASN A 61 -16.34 11.28 -24.16
CA ASN A 61 -16.47 11.20 -25.62
C ASN A 61 -15.27 10.52 -26.30
N PHE A 62 -14.47 9.70 -25.60
CA PHE A 62 -13.32 9.03 -26.21
C PHE A 62 -12.87 7.80 -25.41
N TRP A 63 -12.26 6.85 -26.12
CA TRP A 63 -11.49 5.73 -25.57
C TRP A 63 -10.01 5.86 -25.95
N GLY A 64 -9.15 5.24 -25.15
CA GLY A 64 -7.69 5.40 -25.22
C GLY A 64 -7.21 6.66 -24.52
N LEU A 65 -6.06 7.17 -24.96
CA LEU A 65 -5.45 8.40 -24.45
C LEU A 65 -6.15 9.63 -25.05
N HIS A 66 -6.25 10.70 -24.26
CA HIS A 66 -6.77 11.98 -24.72
C HIS A 66 -5.88 12.56 -25.84
N GLN A 67 -6.47 13.23 -26.84
CA GLN A 67 -5.73 13.83 -27.97
C GLN A 67 -4.61 14.81 -27.54
N LYS A 68 -4.80 15.49 -26.41
CA LYS A 68 -3.84 16.43 -25.79
C LYS A 68 -3.11 15.84 -24.56
N VAL A 69 -2.95 14.52 -24.49
CA VAL A 69 -2.38 13.84 -23.31
C VAL A 69 -0.97 14.33 -22.94
N ARG A 70 -0.18 14.79 -23.94
CA ARG A 70 1.14 15.39 -23.72
C ARG A 70 1.07 16.75 -23.01
N ASP A 71 0.07 17.56 -23.29
CA ASP A 71 -0.14 18.85 -22.61
C ASP A 71 -0.45 18.62 -21.12
N PHE A 72 -1.13 17.50 -20.82
CA PHE A 72 -1.39 17.03 -19.46
C PHE A 72 -0.18 16.34 -18.80
N GLY A 73 0.97 16.31 -19.47
CA GLY A 73 2.23 15.83 -18.90
C GLY A 73 2.46 14.33 -19.04
N ILE A 74 1.65 13.59 -19.80
CA ILE A 74 1.86 12.17 -20.09
C ILE A 74 2.57 12.03 -21.44
N LYS A 75 3.79 11.47 -21.41
CA LYS A 75 4.64 11.24 -22.58
C LYS A 75 4.28 9.94 -23.32
N GLU A 76 4.14 8.87 -22.56
CA GLU A 76 3.96 7.50 -23.07
C GLU A 76 3.11 6.67 -22.11
N SER A 77 2.47 5.62 -22.64
CA SER A 77 1.71 4.62 -21.89
C SER A 77 2.27 3.24 -22.21
N SER A 78 2.31 2.35 -21.22
CA SER A 78 2.66 0.94 -21.40
C SER A 78 1.72 0.23 -22.37
N HIS A 79 0.50 0.74 -22.51
CA HIS A 79 -0.49 0.24 -23.44
C HIS A 79 -0.83 1.30 -24.49
N LYS A 80 -0.70 0.93 -25.77
CA LYS A 80 -1.02 1.79 -26.93
C LYS A 80 -2.43 1.54 -27.48
N GLY A 81 -3.02 0.39 -27.16
CA GLY A 81 -4.37 0.00 -27.56
C GLY A 81 -5.44 0.52 -26.61
N GLU A 82 -6.65 0.69 -27.14
CA GLU A 82 -7.84 1.08 -26.37
C GLU A 82 -8.46 -0.10 -25.59
N LEU A 83 -8.31 -1.31 -26.14
CA LEU A 83 -8.77 -2.56 -25.56
C LEU A 83 -7.58 -3.26 -24.91
N LEU A 84 -7.60 -3.34 -23.59
CA LEU A 84 -6.61 -4.03 -22.79
C LEU A 84 -7.15 -5.40 -22.41
N VAL A 85 -6.33 -6.44 -22.47
CA VAL A 85 -6.74 -7.79 -22.06
C VAL A 85 -6.11 -8.08 -20.70
N ALA A 86 -6.93 -8.49 -19.74
CA ALA A 86 -6.51 -8.98 -18.43
C ALA A 86 -6.74 -10.51 -18.40
N PRO A 87 -5.77 -11.32 -18.86
CA PRO A 87 -5.97 -12.76 -19.06
C PRO A 87 -6.11 -13.55 -17.75
N GLN A 88 -5.66 -12.99 -16.62
CA GLN A 88 -5.82 -13.52 -15.26
C GLN A 88 -6.44 -12.47 -14.33
N GLY A 89 -7.21 -11.53 -14.89
CA GLY A 89 -7.91 -10.53 -14.10
C GLY A 89 -6.99 -9.51 -13.43
N THR A 90 -5.70 -9.48 -13.81
CA THR A 90 -4.73 -8.49 -13.35
C THR A 90 -4.18 -7.69 -14.51
N LEU A 91 -4.00 -6.40 -14.32
CA LEU A 91 -3.38 -5.51 -15.28
C LEU A 91 -2.50 -4.49 -14.56
N LEU A 92 -1.35 -4.15 -15.12
CA LEU A 92 -0.54 -3.00 -14.70
C LEU A 92 -0.57 -1.95 -15.80
N LEU A 93 -1.15 -0.80 -15.50
CA LEU A 93 -1.06 0.40 -16.32
C LEU A 93 0.12 1.24 -15.84
N THR A 94 0.98 1.67 -16.76
CA THR A 94 2.09 2.58 -16.46
C THR A 94 2.08 3.73 -17.46
N LEU A 95 2.15 4.96 -16.96
CA LEU A 95 2.22 6.18 -17.75
C LEU A 95 3.54 6.90 -17.43
N GLN A 96 4.37 7.15 -18.45
CA GLN A 96 5.57 7.97 -18.32
C GLN A 96 5.18 9.44 -18.34
N THR A 97 5.71 10.22 -17.41
CA THR A 97 5.36 11.64 -17.27
C THR A 97 6.52 12.56 -17.66
N SER A 98 6.18 13.79 -18.05
CA SER A 98 7.17 14.84 -18.33
C SER A 98 7.51 15.69 -17.11
N ARG A 99 6.76 15.52 -16.03
CA ARG A 99 6.82 16.28 -14.79
C ARG A 99 6.10 15.51 -13.69
N PRO A 100 6.30 15.86 -12.41
CA PRO A 100 5.55 15.30 -11.30
C PRO A 100 4.04 15.56 -11.44
N LEU A 101 3.25 14.49 -11.45
CA LEU A 101 1.79 14.53 -11.53
C LEU A 101 1.19 13.75 -10.36
N LEU A 102 -0.06 14.05 -10.02
CA LEU A 102 -0.92 13.20 -9.20
C LEU A 102 -1.98 12.57 -10.10
N ALA A 103 -2.31 11.31 -9.86
CA ALA A 103 -3.30 10.58 -10.65
C ALA A 103 -4.37 9.94 -9.78
N MET A 104 -5.61 9.95 -10.27
CA MET A 104 -6.75 9.18 -9.77
C MET A 104 -7.27 8.24 -10.83
N TYR A 105 -7.83 7.12 -10.38
CA TYR A 105 -8.30 6.04 -11.22
C TYR A 105 -9.71 5.68 -10.82
N GLU A 106 -10.57 5.47 -11.82
CA GLU A 106 -11.93 4.99 -11.62
C GLU A 106 -12.10 3.71 -12.43
N LEU A 107 -12.50 2.63 -11.77
CA LEU A 107 -12.78 1.34 -12.39
C LEU A 107 -14.29 1.07 -12.32
N VAL A 108 -14.91 0.80 -13.47
CA VAL A 108 -16.34 0.53 -13.57
C VAL A 108 -16.58 -0.78 -14.30
N ASN A 109 -17.47 -1.59 -13.75
CA ASN A 109 -18.04 -2.78 -14.35
C ASN A 109 -19.46 -2.96 -13.81
N LYS A 110 -20.33 -3.64 -14.57
CA LYS A 110 -21.75 -3.81 -14.26
C LYS A 110 -22.01 -4.46 -12.89
N ASP A 111 -21.11 -5.34 -12.43
CA ASP A 111 -21.23 -6.11 -11.20
C ASP A 111 -20.38 -5.50 -10.06
N LEU A 112 -19.73 -4.36 -10.31
CA LEU A 112 -18.78 -3.73 -9.39
C LEU A 112 -19.40 -2.51 -8.73
N ASP A 113 -19.62 -2.57 -7.42
CA ASP A 113 -20.02 -1.41 -6.63
C ASP A 113 -18.83 -0.46 -6.33
N ALA A 114 -19.13 0.73 -5.80
CA ALA A 114 -18.14 1.76 -5.53
C ALA A 114 -17.12 1.39 -4.43
N ALA A 115 -17.50 0.55 -3.46
CA ALA A 115 -16.60 0.12 -2.39
C ALA A 115 -15.63 -0.96 -2.90
N LEU A 116 -16.14 -1.93 -3.65
CA LEU A 116 -15.36 -3.01 -4.25
C LEU A 116 -14.42 -2.48 -5.34
N SER A 117 -14.84 -1.47 -6.12
CA SER A 117 -14.00 -0.81 -7.12
C SER A 117 -12.71 -0.23 -6.52
N LYS A 118 -12.79 0.40 -5.35
CA LYS A 118 -11.60 0.94 -4.65
C LYS A 118 -10.61 -0.16 -4.24
N LYS A 119 -11.11 -1.35 -3.90
CA LYS A 119 -10.28 -2.52 -3.56
C LYS A 119 -9.65 -3.19 -4.78
N CYS A 120 -10.00 -2.75 -5.99
CA CYS A 120 -9.45 -3.27 -7.24
C CYS A 120 -8.24 -2.46 -7.73
N LEU A 121 -7.89 -1.36 -7.07
CA LEU A 121 -6.89 -0.41 -7.54
C LEU A 121 -5.80 -0.16 -6.48
N ALA A 122 -4.53 -0.26 -6.89
CA ALA A 122 -3.40 0.20 -6.10
C ALA A 122 -2.50 1.09 -6.98
N ALA A 123 -2.44 2.38 -6.63
CA ALA A 123 -1.79 3.40 -7.44
C ALA A 123 -0.47 3.86 -6.82
N GLN A 124 0.58 3.94 -7.63
CA GLN A 124 1.88 4.47 -7.27
C GLN A 124 2.18 5.71 -8.10
N THR A 125 2.71 6.74 -7.42
CA THR A 125 2.99 8.05 -8.01
C THR A 125 4.46 8.42 -7.78
N GLU A 126 5.27 8.27 -8.83
CA GLU A 126 6.70 8.60 -8.87
C GLU A 126 6.95 9.87 -9.69
N GLU A 127 8.17 10.42 -9.65
CA GLU A 127 8.50 11.72 -10.27
C GLU A 127 8.26 11.75 -11.79
N GLU A 128 8.62 10.67 -12.48
CA GLU A 128 8.53 10.55 -13.94
C GLU A 128 7.57 9.44 -14.40
N LYS A 129 6.81 8.85 -13.46
CA LYS A 129 6.02 7.65 -13.75
C LYS A 129 4.80 7.55 -12.83
N LEU A 130 3.65 7.26 -13.43
CA LEU A 130 2.42 6.87 -12.73
C LEU A 130 2.15 5.40 -13.00
N SER A 131 1.87 4.62 -11.96
CA SER A 131 1.53 3.20 -12.12
C SER A 131 0.23 2.88 -11.39
N CYS A 132 -0.59 2.00 -11.96
CA CYS A 132 -1.82 1.53 -11.35
C CYS A 132 -1.99 0.03 -11.58
N HIS A 133 -1.98 -0.73 -10.49
CA HIS A 133 -2.36 -2.12 -10.50
C HIS A 133 -3.88 -2.23 -10.46
N VAL A 134 -4.45 -2.95 -11.42
CA VAL A 134 -5.88 -3.17 -11.58
C VAL A 134 -6.18 -4.64 -11.41
N LEU A 135 -7.19 -4.94 -10.58
CA LEU A 135 -7.73 -6.27 -10.37
C LEU A 135 -9.18 -6.31 -10.89
N CYS A 136 -9.55 -7.39 -11.57
CA CYS A 136 -10.86 -7.60 -12.14
C CYS A 136 -11.51 -8.82 -11.44
N PRO A 137 -12.39 -8.63 -10.44
CA PRO A 137 -13.00 -9.73 -9.69
C PRO A 137 -14.16 -10.43 -10.42
N PHE A 138 -14.58 -9.92 -11.56
CA PHE A 138 -15.62 -10.48 -12.42
C PHE A 138 -15.10 -10.65 -13.84
N GLN A 139 -15.68 -11.61 -14.56
CA GLN A 139 -15.40 -11.78 -15.98
C GLN A 139 -16.09 -10.68 -16.80
N GLY A 140 -15.45 -10.28 -17.89
CA GLY A 140 -16.04 -9.38 -18.88
C GLY A 140 -15.40 -8.00 -18.94
N TYR A 141 -16.18 -6.98 -19.30
CA TYR A 141 -15.64 -5.68 -19.67
C TYR A 141 -15.64 -4.67 -18.51
N TYR A 142 -14.55 -3.93 -18.40
CA TYR A 142 -14.35 -2.84 -17.44
C TYR A 142 -13.97 -1.56 -18.16
N ARG A 143 -14.36 -0.42 -17.60
CA ARG A 143 -13.82 0.90 -17.96
C ARG A 143 -12.83 1.30 -16.88
N LEU A 144 -11.60 1.62 -17.28
CA LEU A 144 -10.62 2.29 -16.42
C LEU A 144 -10.43 3.73 -16.91
N SER A 145 -10.86 4.70 -16.12
CA SER A 145 -10.61 6.12 -16.39
C SER A 145 -9.46 6.65 -15.55
N VAL A 146 -8.60 7.43 -16.19
CA VAL A 146 -7.39 8.02 -15.58
C VAL A 146 -7.54 9.53 -15.57
N PHE A 147 -7.45 10.10 -14.37
CA PHE A 147 -7.49 11.53 -14.17
C PHE A 147 -6.15 11.99 -13.61
N VAL A 148 -5.57 13.07 -14.16
CA VAL A 148 -4.32 13.61 -13.66
C VAL A 148 -4.44 15.08 -13.29
N LYS A 149 -3.55 15.52 -12.41
CA LYS A 149 -3.31 16.93 -12.13
C LYS A 149 -1.83 17.16 -11.85
N ASP A 150 -1.38 18.40 -12.02
CA ASP A 150 -0.04 18.80 -11.62
C ASP A 150 0.14 18.74 -10.10
N LEU A 151 1.37 18.53 -9.63
CA LEU A 151 1.69 18.61 -8.21
C LEU A 151 1.39 20.03 -7.69
N GLY A 152 0.49 20.16 -6.71
CA GLY A 152 -0.02 21.46 -6.23
C GLY A 152 -1.25 21.99 -6.99
N GLY A 153 -1.67 21.32 -8.08
CA GLY A 153 -2.88 21.65 -8.82
C GLY A 153 -4.16 21.35 -8.04
N THR A 154 -5.23 22.07 -8.36
CA THR A 154 -6.54 21.96 -7.69
C THR A 154 -7.50 21.00 -8.39
N THR A 155 -7.44 20.89 -9.72
CA THR A 155 -8.42 20.16 -10.53
C THR A 155 -7.81 18.98 -11.27
N PHE A 156 -8.48 17.84 -11.20
CA PHE A 156 -8.14 16.66 -11.98
C PHE A 156 -8.80 16.71 -13.36
N ARG A 157 -8.05 16.29 -14.39
CA ARG A 157 -8.53 16.23 -15.77
C ARG A 157 -8.52 14.79 -16.27
N ASN A 158 -9.59 14.36 -16.94
CA ASN A 158 -9.65 13.06 -17.57
C ASN A 158 -8.65 13.00 -18.74
N THR A 159 -7.72 12.05 -18.71
CA THR A 159 -6.61 11.94 -19.67
C THR A 159 -6.60 10.63 -20.43
N ALA A 160 -7.27 9.60 -19.92
CA ALA A 160 -7.41 8.33 -20.60
C ALA A 160 -8.66 7.57 -20.14
N ASN A 161 -9.25 6.80 -21.05
CA ASN A 161 -10.34 5.87 -20.77
C ASN A 161 -10.08 4.55 -21.49
N PHE A 162 -9.74 3.50 -20.76
CA PHE A 162 -9.40 2.19 -21.33
C PHE A 162 -10.55 1.21 -21.16
N LEU A 163 -10.82 0.44 -22.22
CA LEU A 163 -11.71 -0.71 -22.13
C LEU A 163 -10.85 -1.92 -21.77
N ILE A 164 -11.11 -2.57 -20.65
CA ILE A 164 -10.39 -3.77 -20.23
C ILE A 164 -11.32 -4.97 -20.40
N ARG A 165 -10.83 -6.04 -21.04
CA ARG A 165 -11.51 -7.34 -21.11
C ARG A 165 -10.83 -8.32 -20.15
N CYS A 166 -11.54 -8.68 -19.09
CA CYS A 166 -11.15 -9.72 -18.15
C CYS A 166 -11.60 -11.08 -18.67
N LEU A 167 -10.65 -12.00 -18.85
CA LEU A 167 -10.95 -13.38 -19.29
C LEU A 167 -11.11 -14.35 -18.12
N ARG A 168 -10.33 -14.15 -17.05
CA ARG A 168 -10.39 -14.96 -15.83
C ARG A 168 -10.32 -14.03 -14.63
N PRO A 169 -11.38 -13.94 -13.80
CA PRO A 169 -11.39 -13.03 -12.67
C PRO A 169 -10.41 -13.44 -11.58
N VAL A 170 -9.97 -12.46 -10.79
CA VAL A 170 -9.23 -12.71 -9.55
C VAL A 170 -10.18 -13.16 -8.43
N ASN A 171 -9.65 -13.90 -7.45
CA ASN A 171 -10.41 -14.21 -6.26
C ASN A 171 -10.67 -12.93 -5.43
N HIS A 172 -11.87 -12.80 -4.86
CA HIS A 172 -12.24 -11.66 -4.02
C HIS A 172 -11.35 -11.51 -2.77
N ASN A 173 -10.77 -12.61 -2.28
CA ASN A 173 -9.84 -12.61 -1.15
C ASN A 173 -8.44 -12.06 -1.51
N GLU A 174 -8.14 -11.91 -2.81
CA GLU A 174 -6.87 -11.37 -3.31
C GLU A 174 -6.93 -9.87 -3.65
N LEU A 175 -8.13 -9.28 -3.51
CA LEU A 175 -8.34 -7.84 -3.68
C LEU A 175 -7.50 -7.04 -2.68
N PHE A 176 -7.22 -5.80 -3.03
CA PHE A 176 -6.47 -4.91 -2.18
C PHE A 176 -7.26 -4.53 -0.92
N PRO A 177 -6.58 -4.20 0.18
CA PRO A 177 -7.24 -3.76 1.40
C PRO A 177 -8.01 -2.45 1.18
N SER A 178 -9.04 -2.23 1.97
CA SER A 178 -9.80 -0.99 1.95
C SER A 178 -8.95 0.21 2.40
N GLY A 179 -9.29 1.40 1.87
CA GLY A 179 -8.67 2.66 2.28
C GLY A 179 -7.19 2.80 1.90
N LEU A 180 -6.76 2.19 0.79
CA LEU A 180 -5.48 2.54 0.18
C LEU A 180 -5.50 3.99 -0.31
N SER A 181 -4.41 4.69 -0.09
CA SER A 181 -4.21 6.02 -0.63
C SER A 181 -3.76 5.99 -2.10
N MET A 182 -3.74 7.16 -2.72
CA MET A 182 -3.19 7.35 -4.08
C MET A 182 -1.66 7.23 -4.15
N HIS A 183 -1.03 7.01 -3.00
CA HIS A 183 0.41 6.93 -2.79
C HIS A 183 0.77 5.55 -2.24
N CYS A 184 0.62 4.51 -3.05
CA CYS A 184 1.16 3.20 -2.71
C CYS A 184 2.63 3.09 -3.13
N GLY A 185 3.47 2.47 -2.31
CA GLY A 185 4.90 2.33 -2.53
C GLY A 185 5.68 3.64 -2.32
N SER A 186 7.00 3.57 -2.50
CA SER A 186 7.83 4.78 -2.50
C SER A 186 7.49 5.67 -3.70
N GLY A 187 7.51 6.98 -3.53
CA GLY A 187 7.20 7.93 -4.60
C GLY A 187 7.34 9.38 -4.18
N ILE A 188 6.66 10.28 -4.88
CA ILE A 188 6.73 11.74 -4.64
C ILE A 188 6.43 12.08 -3.17
N SER A 189 5.44 11.43 -2.56
CA SER A 189 5.09 11.72 -1.15
C SER A 189 6.21 11.33 -0.18
N SER A 190 6.83 10.15 -0.32
CA SER A 190 7.98 9.78 0.51
C SER A 190 9.19 10.69 0.28
N SER A 191 9.49 11.03 -0.98
CA SER A 191 10.60 11.94 -1.31
C SER A 191 10.40 13.34 -0.73
N SER A 192 9.14 13.81 -0.66
CA SER A 192 8.82 15.14 -0.11
C SER A 192 9.18 15.29 1.37
N LEU A 193 9.25 14.19 2.11
CA LEU A 193 9.72 14.14 3.51
C LEU A 193 11.20 13.73 3.63
N GLY A 194 11.94 13.68 2.52
CA GLY A 194 13.35 13.29 2.50
C GLY A 194 13.61 11.79 2.67
N LEU A 195 12.57 10.94 2.62
CA LEU A 195 12.76 9.49 2.64
C LEU A 195 13.31 9.03 1.28
N SER A 196 14.40 8.29 1.32
CA SER A 196 15.12 7.82 0.13
C SER A 196 15.57 6.36 0.29
N ASN A 197 16.08 5.77 -0.79
CA ASN A 197 16.65 4.42 -0.82
C ASN A 197 15.75 3.37 -0.13
N PRO A 198 14.50 3.20 -0.61
CA PRO A 198 13.58 2.22 -0.06
C PRO A 198 14.12 0.80 -0.27
N SER A 199 13.88 -0.11 0.69
CA SER A 199 14.16 -1.54 0.46
C SER A 199 13.23 -2.16 -0.57
N HIS A 200 12.03 -1.58 -0.73
CA HIS A 200 11.02 -2.02 -1.69
C HIS A 200 10.51 -0.79 -2.44
N SER A 201 10.83 -0.67 -3.73
CA SER A 201 10.29 0.41 -4.55
C SER A 201 8.85 0.13 -4.99
N ALA A 202 8.50 -1.14 -5.22
CA ALA A 202 7.17 -1.55 -5.65
C ALA A 202 6.12 -1.45 -4.51
N PRO A 203 4.86 -1.12 -4.83
CA PRO A 203 3.80 -0.91 -3.83
C PRO A 203 3.29 -2.22 -3.23
N ILE A 204 3.46 -3.34 -3.94
CA ILE A 204 2.99 -4.66 -3.55
C ILE A 204 4.20 -5.53 -3.20
N ILE A 205 4.22 -6.04 -1.97
CA ILE A 205 5.24 -6.95 -1.46
C ILE A 205 4.59 -8.31 -1.22
N THR A 206 5.13 -9.37 -1.83
CA THR A 206 4.65 -10.74 -1.63
C THR A 206 5.63 -11.50 -0.74
N THR A 207 5.14 -12.10 0.35
CA THR A 207 5.95 -12.90 1.28
C THR A 207 5.38 -14.31 1.42
N LYS A 208 6.26 -15.31 1.44
CA LYS A 208 5.91 -16.73 1.68
C LYS A 208 6.06 -17.13 3.14
N LEU A 209 6.74 -16.29 3.94
CA LEU A 209 7.01 -16.58 5.35
C LEU A 209 6.08 -15.79 6.27
N GLY A 210 5.27 -14.87 5.76
CA GLY A 210 4.50 -13.95 6.58
C GLY A 210 5.38 -12.92 7.33
N LYS A 211 6.60 -12.67 6.86
CA LYS A 211 7.50 -11.63 7.39
C LYS A 211 7.96 -10.69 6.28
N CYS A 212 8.13 -9.41 6.61
CA CYS A 212 8.67 -8.40 5.72
C CYS A 212 9.33 -7.26 6.50
N ASN A 213 10.41 -6.69 5.97
CA ASN A 213 11.06 -5.49 6.52
C ASN A 213 11.09 -4.38 5.47
N ILE A 214 10.34 -3.31 5.70
CA ILE A 214 10.32 -2.11 4.84
C ILE A 214 11.27 -1.08 5.45
N THR A 215 12.25 -0.61 4.68
CA THR A 215 13.25 0.32 5.21
C THR A 215 13.45 1.51 4.29
N PHE A 216 13.73 2.67 4.88
CA PHE A 216 14.09 3.90 4.16
C PHE A 216 15.29 4.56 4.83
N HIS A 217 16.12 5.22 4.03
CA HIS A 217 17.01 6.26 4.54
C HIS A 217 16.18 7.51 4.83
N MET A 218 16.48 8.19 5.94
CA MET A 218 15.71 9.36 6.36
C MET A 218 16.60 10.39 7.10
N PRO A 219 16.20 11.68 7.08
CA PRO A 219 16.84 12.73 7.86
C PRO A 219 16.79 12.54 9.39
N ALA A 220 17.62 13.29 10.11
CA ALA A 220 17.74 13.21 11.56
C ALA A 220 16.56 13.85 12.33
N ASP A 221 15.79 14.69 11.66
CA ASP A 221 14.66 15.48 12.16
C ASP A 221 13.29 14.92 11.78
N VAL A 222 13.26 13.87 10.96
CA VAL A 222 12.02 13.17 10.59
C VAL A 222 11.76 12.00 11.53
N GLU A 223 10.54 11.89 12.03
CA GLU A 223 10.03 10.73 12.74
C GLU A 223 9.00 10.00 11.88
N VAL A 224 9.07 8.67 11.88
CA VAL A 224 8.17 7.82 11.10
C VAL A 224 7.42 6.89 12.04
N THR A 225 6.12 6.71 11.84
CA THR A 225 5.36 5.64 12.48
C THR A 225 4.67 4.81 11.40
N ALA A 226 4.16 3.64 11.77
CA ALA A 226 3.50 2.75 10.84
C ALA A 226 2.29 2.08 11.49
N SER A 227 1.27 1.79 10.68
CA SER A 227 0.12 0.98 11.07
C SER A 227 -0.03 -0.22 10.17
N LEU A 228 -0.59 -1.31 10.72
CA LEU A 228 -0.93 -2.51 9.98
C LEU A 228 -2.46 -2.68 10.01
N GLY A 229 -3.06 -2.91 8.84
CA GLY A 229 -4.49 -3.16 8.69
C GLY A 229 -4.76 -4.36 7.78
N LYS A 230 -5.89 -5.02 7.98
CA LYS A 230 -6.43 -6.07 7.11
C LYS A 230 -7.96 -5.98 7.15
N ASP A 231 -8.59 -6.15 5.99
CA ASP A 231 -10.04 -6.24 5.91
C ASP A 231 -10.53 -7.58 6.45
N ASN A 232 -11.66 -7.60 7.15
CA ASN A 232 -12.31 -8.83 7.65
C ASN A 232 -11.35 -9.73 8.43
N VAL A 233 -10.70 -9.19 9.47
CA VAL A 233 -9.84 -9.97 10.37
C VAL A 233 -10.66 -11.12 10.95
N ILE A 234 -10.30 -12.36 10.61
CA ILE A 234 -11.09 -13.54 10.98
C ILE A 234 -10.81 -13.92 12.43
N SER A 235 -9.53 -13.95 12.83
CA SER A 235 -9.14 -14.21 14.21
C SER A 235 -7.70 -13.79 14.45
N THR A 236 -7.49 -12.66 15.16
CA THR A 236 -6.17 -12.33 15.70
C THR A 236 -6.26 -12.23 17.21
N ARG A 237 -5.53 -13.10 17.92
CA ARG A 237 -5.45 -13.08 19.39
C ARG A 237 -4.96 -11.74 19.97
N TYR A 238 -4.23 -10.97 19.17
CA TYR A 238 -3.69 -9.65 19.54
C TYR A 238 -4.03 -8.62 18.47
N PRO A 239 -4.11 -7.33 18.82
CA PRO A 239 -4.37 -6.27 17.85
C PRO A 239 -3.24 -6.16 16.83
N LEU A 240 -3.57 -5.78 15.59
CA LEU A 240 -2.62 -5.68 14.46
C LEU A 240 -1.46 -4.70 14.71
N GLU A 241 -1.65 -3.71 15.57
CA GLU A 241 -0.57 -2.80 16.00
C GLU A 241 0.61 -3.52 16.66
N ARG A 242 0.38 -4.69 17.26
CA ARG A 242 1.45 -5.51 17.83
C ARG A 242 2.17 -6.37 16.78
N TYR A 243 1.72 -6.39 15.54
CA TYR A 243 2.31 -7.16 14.44
C TYR A 243 3.21 -6.31 13.53
N ILE A 244 3.45 -5.06 13.94
CA ILE A 244 4.35 -4.12 13.29
C ILE A 244 5.28 -3.49 14.33
N LEU A 245 6.56 -3.39 14.01
CA LEU A 245 7.58 -2.77 14.87
C LEU A 245 8.41 -1.78 14.08
N VAL A 246 8.36 -0.52 14.49
CA VAL A 246 9.17 0.55 13.90
C VAL A 246 10.46 0.73 14.70
N THR A 247 11.58 0.75 14.01
CA THR A 247 12.91 0.96 14.58
C THR A 247 13.58 2.13 13.86
N HIS A 248 13.84 3.22 14.58
CA HIS A 248 14.58 4.37 14.06
C HIS A 248 16.06 4.27 14.41
N LEU A 249 16.88 4.08 13.39
CA LEU A 249 18.33 4.22 13.48
C LEU A 249 18.73 5.68 13.20
N ARG A 250 20.05 5.95 13.17
CA ARG A 250 20.56 7.31 12.98
C ARG A 250 20.10 7.95 11.65
N THR A 251 20.21 7.21 10.56
CA THR A 251 19.91 7.67 9.19
C THR A 251 18.94 6.76 8.44
N LYS A 252 18.33 5.80 9.15
CA LYS A 252 17.50 4.75 8.56
C LYS A 252 16.32 4.45 9.47
N VAL A 253 15.15 4.22 8.89
CA VAL A 253 14.00 3.61 9.58
C VAL A 253 13.78 2.20 9.04
N SER A 254 13.40 1.28 9.93
CA SER A 254 12.99 -0.08 9.58
C SER A 254 11.63 -0.36 10.18
N VAL A 255 10.69 -0.78 9.34
CA VAL A 255 9.34 -1.21 9.71
C VAL A 255 9.30 -2.72 9.52
N CYS A 256 9.34 -3.45 10.63
CA CYS A 256 9.30 -4.91 10.64
C CYS A 256 7.84 -5.35 10.76
N VAL A 257 7.40 -6.23 9.88
CA VAL A 257 6.04 -6.77 9.86
C VAL A 257 6.12 -8.28 9.99
N VAL A 258 5.31 -8.83 10.90
CA VAL A 258 5.09 -10.27 11.05
C VAL A 258 3.58 -10.51 11.00
N LEU A 259 3.12 -11.44 10.18
CA LEU A 259 1.70 -11.61 9.91
C LEU A 259 1.11 -12.74 10.78
N PRO A 260 -0.06 -12.53 11.41
CA PRO A 260 -0.72 -13.54 12.23
C PRO A 260 -1.43 -14.63 11.45
N GLU A 261 -1.80 -14.37 10.19
CA GLU A 261 -2.55 -15.29 9.34
C GLU A 261 -2.31 -14.94 7.86
N SER A 262 -2.83 -15.77 6.95
CA SER A 262 -2.78 -15.54 5.50
C SER A 262 -3.69 -14.38 5.09
N GLY A 263 -3.39 -13.75 3.95
CA GLY A 263 -4.21 -12.71 3.34
C GLY A 263 -3.44 -11.50 2.80
N THR A 264 -4.20 -10.44 2.51
CA THR A 264 -3.69 -9.17 1.98
C THR A 264 -3.81 -8.07 3.04
N TYR A 265 -2.69 -7.45 3.38
CA TYR A 265 -2.56 -6.45 4.44
C TYR A 265 -2.17 -5.08 3.87
N LYS A 266 -2.58 -4.01 4.55
CA LYS A 266 -2.12 -2.65 4.33
C LYS A 266 -1.11 -2.26 5.40
N VAL A 267 0.04 -1.75 5.00
CA VAL A 267 0.96 -1.03 5.88
C VAL A 267 0.91 0.45 5.54
N GLY A 268 0.38 1.28 6.42
CA GLY A 268 0.40 2.73 6.26
C GLY A 268 1.61 3.33 6.95
N LEU A 269 2.41 4.12 6.23
CA LEU A 269 3.53 4.89 6.77
C LEU A 269 3.12 6.34 6.99
N PHE A 270 3.45 6.87 8.15
CA PHE A 270 3.16 8.25 8.54
C PHE A 270 4.43 8.93 9.04
N GLY A 271 4.61 10.20 8.70
CA GLY A 271 5.81 10.97 9.02
C GLY A 271 5.47 12.30 9.67
N ARG A 272 6.38 12.78 10.52
CA ARG A 272 6.39 14.17 10.98
C ARG A 272 7.80 14.72 10.93
N SER A 273 7.93 15.96 10.48
CA SER A 273 9.14 16.77 10.68
C SER A 273 9.04 17.52 12.02
N LYS A 274 10.14 18.10 12.50
CA LYS A 274 10.16 18.97 13.69
C LYS A 274 9.15 20.13 13.61
N ASP A 275 8.89 20.63 12.40
CA ASP A 275 8.02 21.78 12.17
C ASP A 275 6.52 21.41 12.23
N HIS A 276 6.18 20.12 12.20
CA HIS A 276 4.81 19.62 12.22
C HIS A 276 4.54 18.84 13.51
N LYS A 277 3.48 19.23 14.23
CA LYS A 277 3.08 18.52 15.47
C LYS A 277 2.48 17.14 15.17
N ASP A 278 1.74 17.05 14.07
CA ASP A 278 0.96 15.87 13.72
C ASP A 278 1.65 14.99 12.68
N PHE A 279 1.37 13.69 12.74
CA PHE A 279 1.81 12.74 11.73
C PHE A 279 0.95 12.86 10.48
N VAL A 280 1.60 12.99 9.32
CA VAL A 280 0.96 13.05 8.01
C VAL A 280 1.21 11.72 7.27
N HIS A 281 0.23 11.28 6.48
CA HIS A 281 0.38 10.09 5.64
C HIS A 281 1.49 10.28 4.61
N ILE A 282 2.36 9.26 4.47
CA ILE A 282 3.45 9.23 3.49
C ILE A 282 3.06 8.32 2.32
N CYS A 283 2.88 7.04 2.61
CA CYS A 283 2.56 6.05 1.59
C CYS A 283 1.98 4.79 2.23
N ASP A 284 1.25 4.02 1.44
CA ASP A 284 0.79 2.69 1.81
C ASP A 284 1.63 1.61 1.11
N TYR A 285 1.79 0.46 1.72
CA TYR A 285 2.25 -0.76 1.06
C TYR A 285 1.19 -1.84 1.20
N VAL A 286 1.06 -2.67 0.16
CA VAL A 286 0.25 -3.89 0.20
C VAL A 286 1.18 -5.07 0.47
N ILE A 287 0.92 -5.83 1.53
CA ILE A 287 1.64 -7.08 1.81
C ILE A 287 0.71 -8.26 1.51
N ARG A 288 1.12 -9.15 0.60
CA ARG A 288 0.41 -10.38 0.26
C ARG A 288 1.11 -11.58 0.88
N CYS A 289 0.36 -12.41 1.58
CA CYS A 289 0.85 -13.65 2.17
C CYS A 289 -0.17 -14.76 1.95
N PHE A 290 0.16 -15.71 1.07
CA PHE A 290 -0.74 -16.84 0.73
C PHE A 290 -0.33 -18.16 1.39
N SER A 291 0.70 -18.12 2.24
CA SER A 291 0.99 -19.15 3.24
C SER A 291 0.16 -18.90 4.50
N ASP A 292 0.06 -19.87 5.40
CA ASP A 292 -0.57 -19.74 6.73
C ASP A 292 0.48 -19.43 7.81
N PRO A 293 0.95 -18.17 7.95
CA PRO A 293 1.84 -17.81 9.02
C PRO A 293 1.11 -17.84 10.36
N SER A 294 1.84 -18.07 11.43
CA SER A 294 1.36 -17.98 12.81
C SER A 294 2.43 -17.33 13.67
N TRP A 295 2.92 -16.16 13.26
CA TRP A 295 3.96 -15.46 14.02
C TRP A 295 3.37 -14.88 15.30
N PRO A 296 4.10 -14.94 16.44
CA PRO A 296 3.69 -14.20 17.62
C PRO A 296 3.90 -12.69 17.40
N PRO A 297 3.13 -11.83 18.08
CA PRO A 297 3.29 -10.39 18.00
C PRO A 297 4.64 -9.93 18.56
N PHE A 298 5.00 -8.68 18.23
CA PHE A 298 6.04 -7.91 18.90
C PHE A 298 5.62 -7.51 20.33
N PRO A 299 6.58 -7.06 21.16
CA PRO A 299 6.28 -6.49 22.47
C PRO A 299 5.44 -5.22 22.33
N ARG A 300 4.66 -4.88 23.36
CA ARG A 300 3.99 -3.58 23.40
C ARG A 300 5.06 -2.48 23.54
N VAL A 301 4.95 -1.45 22.71
CA VAL A 301 5.91 -0.34 22.63
C VAL A 301 5.31 0.91 23.28
N TYR A 302 6.07 1.56 24.17
CA TYR A 302 5.64 2.80 24.84
C TYR A 302 6.37 4.03 24.28
N SER A 303 5.87 5.22 24.60
CA SER A 303 6.28 6.51 24.00
C SER A 303 7.75 6.91 24.18
N LEU A 304 8.47 6.24 25.08
CA LEU A 304 9.90 6.44 25.32
C LEU A 304 10.79 5.52 24.47
N TRP A 305 10.20 4.56 23.74
CA TRP A 305 10.89 3.83 22.68
C TRP A 305 11.11 4.75 21.48
N ARG A 306 12.27 5.40 21.44
CA ARG A 306 12.59 6.49 20.51
C ARG A 306 13.83 6.19 19.66
N ARG A 307 14.25 7.18 18.88
CA ARG A 307 15.43 7.11 18.01
C ARG A 307 16.65 6.49 18.69
N GLY A 308 17.19 5.47 18.04
CA GLY A 308 18.34 4.68 18.46
C GLY A 308 17.99 3.53 19.42
N CYS A 309 16.73 3.42 19.88
CA CYS A 309 16.29 2.22 20.59
C CYS A 309 16.19 1.05 19.62
N VAL A 310 16.80 -0.08 19.98
CA VAL A 310 16.80 -1.29 19.14
C VAL A 310 16.61 -2.51 20.03
N LEU A 311 15.56 -3.28 19.78
CA LEU A 311 15.32 -4.57 20.41
C LEU A 311 16.01 -5.65 19.58
N LEU A 312 17.08 -6.22 20.13
CA LEU A 312 17.83 -7.31 19.50
C LEU A 312 17.21 -8.64 19.89
N GLU A 313 17.03 -8.89 21.19
CA GLU A 313 16.43 -10.11 21.74
C GLU A 313 15.64 -9.80 23.03
N PRO A 314 14.53 -10.51 23.31
CA PRO A 314 13.76 -11.34 22.38
C PRO A 314 12.96 -10.46 21.41
N ARG A 315 12.85 -10.87 20.14
CA ARG A 315 12.09 -10.10 19.12
C ARG A 315 10.57 -10.25 19.25
N THR A 316 10.11 -11.35 19.86
CA THR A 316 8.70 -11.56 20.14
C THR A 316 8.28 -10.89 21.45
N GLY A 317 7.03 -10.45 21.52
CA GLY A 317 6.38 -9.99 22.74
C GLY A 317 5.79 -11.10 23.58
N MET A 318 5.89 -12.36 23.16
CA MET A 318 5.37 -13.53 23.86
C MET A 318 6.54 -14.37 24.36
N LEU A 319 6.65 -14.52 25.67
CA LEU A 319 7.72 -15.25 26.31
C LEU A 319 7.21 -16.61 26.79
N GLN A 320 8.05 -17.63 26.70
CA GLN A 320 7.74 -18.94 27.26
C GLN A 320 7.74 -18.84 28.79
N GLU A 321 6.77 -19.46 29.46
CA GLU A 321 6.72 -19.52 30.94
C GLU A 321 7.88 -20.30 31.56
N GLN A 322 8.20 -19.96 32.82
CA GLN A 322 9.16 -20.70 33.67
C GLN A 322 10.51 -20.96 32.97
N SER A 323 11.01 -20.00 32.19
CA SER A 323 12.20 -20.15 31.35
C SER A 323 13.14 -18.96 31.47
N TRP A 324 14.44 -19.19 31.23
CA TRP A 324 15.42 -18.12 31.16
C TRP A 324 15.45 -17.53 29.76
N VAL A 325 15.19 -16.23 29.65
CA VAL A 325 15.20 -15.50 28.39
C VAL A 325 16.27 -14.42 28.42
N ARG A 326 17.13 -14.42 27.40
CA ARG A 326 18.14 -13.38 27.19
C ARG A 326 17.48 -12.12 26.65
N PHE A 327 17.69 -11.00 27.34
CA PHE A 327 17.35 -9.67 26.86
C PHE A 327 18.59 -8.99 26.30
N ARG A 328 18.49 -8.42 25.10
CA ARG A 328 19.52 -7.60 24.46
C ARG A 328 18.87 -6.40 23.79
N VAL A 329 19.20 -5.21 24.27
CA VAL A 329 18.54 -3.98 23.84
C VAL A 329 19.51 -2.80 23.80
N LYS A 330 19.38 -1.95 22.79
CA LYS A 330 20.02 -0.62 22.79
C LYS A 330 19.00 0.39 23.28
N VAL A 331 19.35 1.17 24.31
CA VAL A 331 18.54 2.27 24.82
C VAL A 331 19.46 3.48 25.01
N PRO A 332 19.57 4.37 24.02
CA PRO A 332 20.47 5.51 24.09
C PRO A 332 20.13 6.42 25.27
N LYS A 333 21.16 7.01 25.89
CA LYS A 333 21.06 7.94 27.04
C LYS A 333 20.48 7.34 28.33
N ALA A 334 20.13 6.05 28.36
CA ALA A 334 19.79 5.39 29.61
C ALA A 334 21.04 5.25 30.48
N CYS A 335 20.92 5.57 31.77
CA CYS A 335 21.95 5.27 32.77
C CYS A 335 21.74 3.93 33.45
N GLN A 336 20.52 3.38 33.38
CA GLN A 336 20.20 2.04 33.83
C GLN A 336 19.04 1.47 33.01
N VAL A 337 19.12 0.18 32.67
CA VAL A 337 18.01 -0.56 32.06
C VAL A 337 17.74 -1.79 32.92
N VAL A 338 16.47 -2.03 33.22
CA VAL A 338 16.03 -3.13 34.07
C VAL A 338 14.87 -3.86 33.42
N VAL A 339 14.75 -5.15 33.73
CA VAL A 339 13.58 -5.94 33.40
C VAL A 339 12.83 -6.23 34.70
N LEU A 340 11.55 -5.87 34.72
CA LEU A 340 10.62 -6.07 35.82
C LEU A 340 9.71 -7.24 35.45
N GLY A 341 10.01 -8.43 35.97
CA GLY A 341 9.20 -9.64 35.80
C GLY A 341 8.81 -10.20 37.16
N GLN A 342 8.97 -11.51 37.34
CA GLN A 342 8.87 -12.14 38.67
C GLN A 342 9.91 -11.56 39.63
N GLU A 343 11.11 -11.30 39.13
CA GLU A 343 12.16 -10.59 39.83
C GLU A 343 12.61 -9.36 39.03
N LYS A 344 13.18 -8.37 39.74
CA LYS A 344 13.82 -7.22 39.12
C LYS A 344 15.25 -7.58 38.72
N THR A 345 15.51 -7.61 37.42
CA THR A 345 16.84 -7.88 36.87
C THR A 345 17.44 -6.61 36.30
N VAL A 346 18.64 -6.22 36.75
CA VAL A 346 19.38 -5.09 36.17
C VAL A 346 20.23 -5.60 35.01
N LEU A 347 20.06 -5.00 33.83
CA LEU A 347 20.85 -5.37 32.66
C LEU A 347 22.24 -4.72 32.71
N GLN A 348 23.24 -5.43 32.20
CA GLN A 348 24.61 -4.96 32.12
C GLN A 348 24.90 -4.33 30.76
N GLN A 349 25.61 -3.20 30.76
CA GLN A 349 25.97 -2.54 29.51
C GLN A 349 27.28 -3.10 28.95
N THR A 350 27.24 -3.56 27.71
CA THR A 350 28.41 -4.00 26.95
C THR A 350 29.18 -2.81 26.35
N PRO A 351 30.45 -3.02 25.92
CA PRO A 351 31.22 -1.99 25.22
C PRO A 351 30.55 -1.42 23.95
N ASN A 352 29.66 -2.20 23.33
CA ASN A 352 28.91 -1.81 22.13
C ASN A 352 27.60 -1.06 22.43
N ALA A 353 27.45 -0.55 23.65
CA ALA A 353 26.26 0.13 24.16
C ALA A 353 24.97 -0.71 24.08
N VAL A 354 25.10 -2.03 24.14
CA VAL A 354 23.97 -2.98 24.27
C VAL A 354 23.81 -3.33 25.74
N TRP A 355 22.59 -3.21 26.25
CA TRP A 355 22.19 -3.69 27.57
C TRP A 355 21.75 -5.15 27.47
N GLU A 356 22.32 -6.01 28.30
CA GLU A 356 22.05 -7.44 28.26
C GLU A 356 21.97 -8.11 29.62
N GLY A 357 21.19 -9.20 29.69
CA GLY A 357 20.99 -9.98 30.92
C GLY A 357 19.97 -11.09 30.68
N ASP A 358 20.07 -12.15 31.49
CA ASP A 358 19.14 -13.27 31.47
C ASP A 358 18.07 -13.05 32.53
N VAL A 359 16.81 -13.23 32.14
CA VAL A 359 15.65 -12.97 32.98
C VAL A 359 14.81 -14.23 33.04
N PHE A 360 14.52 -14.69 34.25
CA PHE A 360 13.59 -15.78 34.46
C PHE A 360 12.15 -15.30 34.27
N THR A 361 11.42 -15.97 33.38
CA THR A 361 10.01 -15.69 33.13
C THR A 361 9.16 -16.36 34.20
N GLY A 362 8.13 -15.66 34.66
CA GLY A 362 7.20 -16.19 35.66
C GLY A 362 6.20 -17.21 35.09
N ALA A 363 5.11 -17.41 35.81
CA ALA A 363 3.99 -18.24 35.34
C ALA A 363 3.21 -17.58 34.20
N VAL A 364 2.40 -18.35 33.48
CA VAL A 364 1.44 -17.85 32.48
C VAL A 364 0.67 -16.62 33.00
N GLY A 365 0.53 -15.62 32.13
CA GLY A 365 -0.18 -14.37 32.46
C GLY A 365 0.68 -13.33 33.17
N THR A 366 1.91 -13.67 33.57
CA THR A 366 2.87 -12.69 34.08
C THR A 366 3.23 -11.69 32.98
N GLN A 367 3.26 -10.39 33.33
CA GLN A 367 3.75 -9.35 32.44
C GLN A 367 5.21 -9.04 32.77
N VAL A 368 6.09 -9.13 31.77
CA VAL A 368 7.50 -8.76 31.88
C VAL A 368 7.69 -7.39 31.23
N LYS A 369 8.19 -6.40 31.98
CA LYS A 369 8.35 -5.02 31.52
C LYS A 369 9.82 -4.63 31.42
N LEU A 370 10.24 -4.11 30.29
CA LEU A 370 11.54 -3.46 30.16
C LEU A 370 11.37 -1.99 30.54
N ALA A 371 12.14 -1.54 31.52
CA ALA A 371 12.14 -0.16 31.99
C ALA A 371 13.54 0.46 31.94
N ALA A 372 13.60 1.76 31.71
CA ALA A 372 14.85 2.51 31.64
C ALA A 372 14.81 3.74 32.53
N LYS A 373 15.99 4.09 33.07
CA LYS A 373 16.25 5.32 33.82
C LYS A 373 17.16 6.21 32.99
N PHE A 374 16.80 7.49 32.85
CA PHE A 374 17.50 8.45 31.98
C PHE A 374 18.22 9.58 32.72
N SER A 375 18.06 9.68 34.04
CA SER A 375 18.73 10.67 34.88
C SER A 375 19.27 9.98 36.11
N GLN A 376 20.53 10.21 36.50
CA GLN A 376 21.09 9.62 37.72
C GLN A 376 20.37 10.13 38.98
N HIS A 377 19.90 11.38 38.94
CA HIS A 377 19.28 12.09 40.07
C HIS A 377 17.80 11.77 40.29
N CYS A 378 17.13 11.13 39.33
CA CYS A 378 15.73 10.74 39.45
C CYS A 378 15.62 9.23 39.73
N SER A 379 14.79 8.80 40.68
CA SER A 379 14.59 7.38 40.96
C SER A 379 13.57 6.70 40.03
N SER A 380 12.85 7.45 39.19
CA SER A 380 11.78 6.88 38.37
C SER A 380 12.34 5.95 37.29
N LEU A 381 11.71 4.78 37.19
CA LEU A 381 11.91 3.82 36.12
C LEU A 381 10.72 3.94 35.18
N GLU A 382 11.01 4.21 33.91
CA GLU A 382 9.98 4.38 32.89
C GLU A 382 9.89 3.13 32.03
N VAL A 383 8.68 2.57 31.89
CA VAL A 383 8.45 1.37 31.06
C VAL A 383 8.54 1.75 29.59
N ILE A 384 9.39 1.04 28.84
CA ILE A 384 9.61 1.28 27.40
C ILE A 384 9.09 0.14 26.53
N LEU A 385 9.08 -1.09 27.03
CA LEU A 385 8.47 -2.26 26.38
C LEU A 385 7.73 -3.13 27.40
N ALA A 386 6.70 -3.85 26.96
CA ALA A 386 6.07 -4.91 27.75
C ALA A 386 5.85 -6.20 26.93
N PHE A 387 6.06 -7.32 27.61
CA PHE A 387 6.00 -8.68 27.10
C PHE A 387 4.99 -9.47 27.95
N GLU A 388 4.38 -10.48 27.37
CA GLU A 388 3.40 -11.36 28.01
C GLU A 388 3.97 -12.77 28.07
N VAL A 389 3.81 -13.43 29.22
CA VAL A 389 4.26 -14.82 29.40
C VAL A 389 3.12 -15.78 29.09
N GLU A 390 3.38 -16.80 28.27
CA GLU A 390 2.39 -17.80 27.87
C GLU A 390 2.85 -19.23 28.12
N GLY A 391 1.86 -20.09 28.37
CA GLY A 391 2.04 -21.53 28.44
C GLY A 391 1.83 -22.15 27.07
N GLY A 392 2.82 -22.90 26.59
CA GLY A 392 2.78 -23.57 25.28
C GLY A 392 4.17 -23.81 24.69
N SER A 393 4.31 -24.89 23.92
CA SER A 393 5.60 -25.31 23.31
C SER A 393 6.24 -24.19 22.46
N PRO A 394 7.58 -24.13 22.41
CA PRO A 394 8.28 -23.08 21.69
C PRO A 394 7.87 -23.08 20.21
N ALA A 395 7.32 -21.95 19.73
CA ALA A 395 7.27 -21.70 18.30
C ALA A 395 8.71 -21.78 17.76
N PRO A 396 8.97 -22.40 16.59
CA PRO A 396 10.32 -22.63 16.12
C PRO A 396 11.08 -21.30 16.07
N LEU A 397 12.26 -21.27 16.69
CA LEU A 397 13.25 -20.22 16.56
C LEU A 397 13.55 -20.07 15.06
N GLY A 398 12.80 -19.22 14.37
CA GLY A 398 13.06 -18.86 13.00
C GLY A 398 14.38 -18.09 12.98
N CYS A 399 15.46 -18.80 12.63
CA CYS A 399 16.77 -18.23 12.41
C CYS A 399 16.66 -16.95 11.57
N SER A 400 17.17 -15.87 12.14
CA SER A 400 17.31 -14.58 11.49
C SER A 400 18.36 -14.66 10.38
N GLY A 401 17.91 -14.43 9.14
CA GLY A 401 18.72 -13.89 8.04
C GLY A 401 18.26 -12.46 7.75
#